data_AF-A0A3C1BT81-F1
#
_entry.id   AF-A0A3C1BT81-F1
#
_cell.length_a   1.000
_cell.length_b   1.000
_cell.length_c   1.000
_cell.angle_alpha   90.00
_cell.angle_beta   90.00
_cell.angle_gamma   90.00
#
_symmetry.space_group_name_H-M   'P 1'
#
loop_
_entity.id
_entity.type
_entity.pdbx_description
1 polymer ?
#
loop_
_entity_poly.entity_id
_entity_poly.type
_entity_poly.pdbx_seq_one_letter_code
_entity_poly.pdbx_strand_id
1 'polypeptide(L)'
;METKFPEAAVIKTEIYRLFALCFYPPKETILEEKTIIESLASGLDSLGIHKEAKELRTAFAETTNEALELDFAKLFIGPFELPCPPYGSVYLEKDRQIMGKTTMDVAAIYEAAGLQVEEEMHEPADHIAIELEFMYLLGTRIKSEDENRNKEDADTLSELKRMFESSYFIPFALKFSDAVAENAETLFYKKTGEALKKFVTA
;
A
#
# COMPACT_ATOMS: atom_id res chain seq x y z
N MET A 1 -22.13 23.32 -12.87
CA MET A 1 -22.12 21.86 -13.08
C MET A 1 -21.16 21.33 -12.05
N GLU A 2 -21.65 20.71 -10.98
CA GLU A 2 -20.81 20.17 -9.90
C GLU A 2 -19.84 19.15 -10.50
N THR A 3 -18.55 19.46 -10.46
CA THR A 3 -17.54 18.49 -10.89
C THR A 3 -17.34 17.55 -9.72
N LYS A 4 -18.13 16.47 -9.69
CA LYS A 4 -18.02 15.43 -8.67
C LYS A 4 -16.62 14.83 -8.74
N PHE A 5 -15.98 14.61 -7.59
CA PHE A 5 -14.68 13.95 -7.52
C PHE A 5 -14.72 12.64 -8.34
N PRO A 6 -13.73 12.35 -9.20
CA PRO A 6 -13.83 11.24 -10.15
C PRO A 6 -14.03 9.91 -9.45
N GLU A 7 -15.01 9.11 -9.89
CA GLU A 7 -15.33 7.80 -9.29
C GLU A 7 -14.11 6.87 -9.26
N ALA A 8 -13.32 6.86 -10.34
CA ALA A 8 -12.07 6.09 -10.41
C ALA A 8 -11.04 6.51 -9.34
N ALA A 9 -10.99 7.80 -8.98
CA ALA A 9 -10.08 8.30 -7.94
C ALA A 9 -10.54 7.87 -6.54
N VAL A 10 -11.85 7.78 -6.29
CA VAL A 10 -12.40 7.21 -5.04
C VAL A 10 -12.04 5.73 -4.92
N ILE A 11 -12.23 4.96 -5.98
CA ILE A 11 -11.90 3.53 -6.01
C ILE A 11 -10.40 3.32 -5.79
N LYS A 12 -9.54 4.07 -6.50
CA LYS A 12 -8.08 4.02 -6.34
C LYS A 12 -7.67 4.34 -4.89
N THR A 13 -8.33 5.32 -4.27
CA THR A 13 -8.09 5.69 -2.86
C THR A 13 -8.36 4.52 -1.93
N GLU A 14 -9.51 3.85 -2.04
CA GLU A 14 -9.84 2.72 -1.17
C GLU A 14 -8.92 1.51 -1.40
N ILE A 15 -8.48 1.26 -2.63
CA ILE A 15 -7.56 0.16 -2.93
C ILE A 15 -6.22 0.31 -2.21
N TYR A 16 -5.71 1.53 -2.00
CA TYR A 16 -4.49 1.73 -1.20
C TYR A 16 -4.67 1.20 0.23
N ARG A 17 -5.80 1.50 0.88
CA ARG A 17 -6.12 1.01 2.22
C ARG A 17 -6.20 -0.51 2.26
N LEU A 18 -6.86 -1.11 1.26
CA LEU A 18 -7.03 -2.55 1.18
C LEU A 18 -5.69 -3.28 0.95
N PHE A 19 -4.78 -2.72 0.15
CA PHE A 19 -3.42 -3.25 0.05
C PHE A 19 -2.64 -3.09 1.36
N ALA A 20 -2.76 -1.96 2.06
CA ALA A 20 -2.07 -1.77 3.34
C ALA A 20 -2.42 -2.88 4.33
N LEU A 21 -3.71 -3.24 4.41
CA LEU A 21 -4.19 -4.35 5.25
C LEU A 21 -3.57 -5.70 4.87
N CYS A 22 -3.21 -5.94 3.61
CA CYS A 22 -2.52 -7.18 3.21
C CYS A 22 -1.07 -7.26 3.71
N PHE A 23 -0.47 -6.14 4.13
CA PHE A 23 0.92 -6.04 4.59
C PHE A 23 1.03 -5.78 6.10
N TYR A 24 -0.07 -5.81 6.84
CA TYR A 24 -0.07 -5.96 8.29
C TYR A 24 -0.14 -7.46 8.68
N PRO A 25 0.30 -7.83 9.90
CA PRO A 25 0.18 -9.20 10.37
C PRO A 25 -1.27 -9.72 10.26
N PRO A 26 -1.51 -10.87 9.60
CA PRO A 26 -2.88 -11.35 9.34
C PRO A 26 -3.78 -11.41 10.58
N LYS A 27 -3.23 -11.83 11.73
CA LYS A 27 -3.94 -11.92 13.02
C LYS A 27 -4.49 -10.60 13.55
N GLU A 28 -3.91 -9.48 13.13
CA GLU A 28 -4.23 -8.15 13.63
C GLU A 28 -5.19 -7.39 12.71
N THR A 29 -5.52 -7.95 11.54
CA THR A 29 -6.51 -7.38 10.63
C THR A 29 -7.93 -7.71 11.09
N ILE A 30 -8.42 -6.94 12.07
CA ILE A 30 -9.74 -7.08 12.67
C ILE A 30 -10.82 -6.67 11.65
N LEU A 31 -11.29 -7.64 10.85
CA LEU A 31 -12.62 -7.81 10.21
C LEU A 31 -12.44 -8.65 8.92
N GLU A 32 -12.33 -9.97 9.12
CA GLU A 32 -12.45 -11.03 8.10
C GLU A 32 -11.62 -10.82 6.82
N GLU A 33 -10.41 -11.39 6.76
CA GLU A 33 -9.51 -11.42 5.59
C GLU A 33 -10.26 -11.62 4.25
N LYS A 34 -11.28 -12.49 4.24
CA LYS A 34 -12.14 -12.72 3.07
C LYS A 34 -12.83 -11.46 2.56
N THR A 35 -13.40 -10.64 3.45
CA THR A 35 -14.08 -9.41 3.05
C THR A 35 -13.10 -8.39 2.46
N ILE A 36 -11.91 -8.28 3.04
CA ILE A 36 -10.83 -7.42 2.55
C ILE A 36 -10.44 -7.83 1.13
N ILE A 37 -10.17 -9.12 0.90
CA ILE A 37 -9.75 -9.61 -0.41
C ILE A 37 -10.86 -9.47 -1.46
N GLU A 38 -12.12 -9.71 -1.10
CA GLU A 38 -13.24 -9.51 -2.02
C GLU A 38 -13.41 -8.04 -2.41
N SER A 39 -13.29 -7.11 -1.45
CA SER A 39 -13.33 -5.67 -1.71
C SER A 39 -12.14 -5.23 -2.58
N LEU A 40 -10.94 -5.75 -2.30
CA LEU A 40 -9.73 -5.43 -3.07
C LEU A 40 -9.88 -5.90 -4.52
N ALA A 41 -10.24 -7.16 -4.72
CA ALA A 41 -10.47 -7.71 -6.04
C ALA A 41 -11.59 -6.98 -6.79
N SER A 42 -12.67 -6.61 -6.12
CA SER A 42 -13.75 -5.83 -6.76
C SER A 42 -13.27 -4.45 -7.18
N GLY A 43 -12.47 -3.76 -6.35
CA GLY A 43 -11.89 -2.47 -6.70
C GLY A 43 -10.96 -2.57 -7.91
N LEU A 44 -10.07 -3.58 -7.91
CA LEU A 44 -9.17 -3.86 -9.03
C LEU A 44 -9.96 -4.15 -10.32
N ASP A 45 -11.03 -4.94 -10.24
CA ASP A 45 -11.95 -5.19 -11.37
C ASP A 45 -12.55 -3.89 -11.91
N SER A 46 -13.01 -2.98 -11.05
CA SER A 46 -13.56 -1.68 -11.45
C SER A 46 -12.53 -0.76 -12.12
N LEU A 47 -11.24 -0.96 -11.87
CA LEU A 47 -10.14 -0.26 -12.54
C LEU A 47 -9.66 -0.95 -13.83
N GLY A 48 -10.31 -2.04 -14.26
CA GLY A 48 -9.91 -2.80 -15.45
C GLY A 48 -8.78 -3.81 -15.21
N ILE A 49 -8.41 -4.06 -13.95
CA ILE A 49 -7.35 -4.97 -13.53
C ILE A 49 -7.93 -6.37 -13.28
N HIS A 50 -8.60 -6.91 -14.30
CA HIS A 50 -9.46 -8.09 -14.17
C HIS A 50 -8.72 -9.39 -13.89
N LYS A 51 -7.54 -9.56 -14.49
CA LYS A 51 -6.76 -10.78 -14.37
C LYS A 51 -6.27 -10.94 -12.94
N GLU A 52 -5.61 -9.92 -12.41
CA GLU A 52 -5.03 -9.92 -11.08
C GLU A 52 -6.12 -9.97 -10.01
N ALA A 53 -7.26 -9.28 -10.19
CA ALA A 53 -8.42 -9.40 -9.33
C ALA A 53 -8.91 -10.86 -9.19
N LYS A 54 -9.07 -11.56 -10.33
CA LYS A 54 -9.50 -12.96 -10.34
C LYS A 54 -8.47 -13.88 -9.70
N GLU A 55 -7.21 -13.74 -10.07
CA GLU A 55 -6.12 -14.58 -9.56
C GLU A 55 -5.93 -14.41 -8.04
N LEU A 56 -6.06 -13.18 -7.53
CA LEU A 56 -6.00 -12.89 -6.09
C LEU A 56 -7.13 -13.60 -5.32
N ARG A 57 -8.39 -13.53 -5.82
CA ARG A 57 -9.53 -14.25 -5.20
C ARG A 57 -9.29 -15.75 -5.14
N THR A 58 -8.86 -16.35 -6.25
CA THR A 58 -8.59 -17.79 -6.30
C THR A 58 -7.45 -18.18 -5.36
N ALA A 59 -6.36 -17.43 -5.36
CA ALA A 59 -5.21 -17.71 -4.52
C ALA A 59 -5.56 -17.60 -3.02
N PHE A 60 -6.34 -16.61 -2.62
CA PHE A 60 -6.81 -16.49 -1.24
C PHE A 60 -7.70 -17.67 -0.83
N ALA A 61 -8.67 -18.06 -1.68
CA ALA A 61 -9.57 -19.16 -1.37
C ALA A 61 -8.88 -20.53 -1.21
N GLU A 62 -7.70 -20.70 -1.81
CA GLU A 62 -6.89 -21.92 -1.75
C GLU A 62 -5.82 -21.91 -0.65
N THR A 63 -5.61 -20.77 0.04
CA THR A 63 -4.57 -20.62 1.07
C THR A 63 -5.19 -20.71 2.47
N THR A 64 -4.59 -21.50 3.36
CA THR A 64 -5.04 -21.56 4.77
C THR A 64 -4.42 -20.41 5.58
N ASN A 65 -5.08 -20.01 6.67
CA ASN A 65 -4.57 -18.97 7.55
C ASN A 65 -3.18 -19.30 8.09
N GLU A 66 -2.90 -20.56 8.43
CA GLU A 66 -1.58 -20.97 8.92
C GLU A 66 -0.50 -20.80 7.84
N ALA A 67 -0.83 -21.07 6.58
CA ALA A 67 0.09 -20.85 5.46
C ALA A 67 0.33 -19.37 5.21
N LEU A 68 -0.71 -18.52 5.32
CA LEU A 68 -0.58 -17.07 5.24
C LEU A 68 0.32 -16.51 6.34
N GLU A 69 0.08 -16.87 7.59
CA GLU A 69 0.87 -16.42 8.73
C GLU A 69 2.33 -16.82 8.62
N LEU A 70 2.59 -18.06 8.20
CA LEU A 70 3.95 -18.57 8.05
C LEU A 70 4.71 -17.85 6.94
N ASP A 71 4.07 -17.64 5.78
CA ASP A 71 4.68 -16.95 4.65
C ASP A 71 4.91 -15.47 4.96
N PHE A 72 3.95 -14.79 5.61
CA PHE A 72 4.11 -13.41 6.10
C PHE A 72 5.32 -13.29 7.02
N ALA A 73 5.43 -14.18 8.03
CA ALA A 73 6.55 -14.17 8.96
C ALA A 73 7.90 -14.40 8.25
N LYS A 74 7.95 -15.28 7.24
CA LYS A 74 9.16 -15.53 6.44
C LYS A 74 9.55 -14.33 5.58
N LEU A 75 8.57 -13.68 4.95
CA LEU A 75 8.81 -12.59 4.01
C LEU A 75 9.21 -11.28 4.70
N PHE A 76 8.54 -10.93 5.81
CA PHE A 76 8.55 -9.57 6.36
C PHE A 76 9.10 -9.46 7.79
N ILE A 77 9.13 -10.53 8.58
CA ILE A 77 9.53 -10.48 10.01
C ILE A 77 10.87 -11.17 10.28
N GLY A 78 11.05 -12.39 9.75
CA GLY A 78 12.27 -13.17 9.92
C GLY A 78 12.58 -13.55 11.38
N PRO A 79 13.58 -14.42 11.56
CA PRO A 79 14.67 -14.06 12.46
C PRO A 79 16.01 -13.92 11.71
N PHE A 80 15.99 -14.09 10.38
CA PHE A 80 17.13 -13.97 9.47
C PHE A 80 16.93 -12.80 8.51
N GLU A 81 17.85 -12.63 7.55
CA GLU A 81 17.72 -11.62 6.49
C GLU A 81 16.36 -11.76 5.78
N LEU A 82 15.61 -10.66 5.76
CA LEU A 82 14.27 -10.60 5.17
C LEU A 82 14.36 -10.72 3.65
N PRO A 83 13.63 -11.66 3.01
CA PRO A 83 13.54 -11.73 1.56
C PRO A 83 12.90 -10.47 0.97
N CYS A 84 11.90 -9.94 1.67
CA CYS A 84 11.13 -8.77 1.26
C CYS A 84 11.07 -7.76 2.41
N PRO A 85 12.19 -7.12 2.80
CA PRO A 85 12.19 -6.10 3.85
C PRO A 85 11.11 -5.07 3.50
N PRO A 86 10.14 -4.72 4.36
CA PRO A 86 9.00 -3.90 3.95
C PRO A 86 9.28 -2.39 3.99
N TYR A 87 10.54 -1.97 3.84
CA TYR A 87 10.99 -0.59 4.08
C TYR A 87 11.53 0.08 2.80
N GLY A 88 11.03 1.26 2.45
CA GLY A 88 11.42 2.00 1.25
C GLY A 88 12.92 2.27 1.14
N SER A 89 13.56 2.65 2.24
CA SER A 89 15.00 2.86 2.38
C SER A 89 15.83 1.67 1.90
N VAL A 90 15.35 0.44 2.10
CA VAL A 90 16.05 -0.77 1.66
C VAL A 90 16.04 -0.94 0.13
N TYR A 91 15.05 -0.40 -0.58
CA TYR A 91 14.94 -0.49 -2.04
C TYR A 91 15.41 0.76 -2.78
N LEU A 92 15.33 1.92 -2.14
CA LEU A 92 15.62 3.22 -2.75
C LEU A 92 17.04 3.70 -2.49
N GLU A 93 17.68 3.24 -1.41
CA GLU A 93 19.04 3.62 -1.07
C GLU A 93 20.07 2.55 -1.49
N LYS A 94 21.30 2.98 -1.73
CA LYS A 94 22.39 2.08 -2.13
C LYS A 94 22.82 1.14 -1.01
N ASP A 95 22.77 1.63 0.23
CA ASP A 95 23.27 0.91 1.40
C ASP A 95 22.27 -0.12 1.92
N ARG A 96 21.03 -0.12 1.40
CA ARG A 96 19.97 -1.08 1.71
C ARG A 96 19.68 -1.23 3.22
N GLN A 97 19.77 -0.14 3.97
CA GLN A 97 19.57 -0.11 5.41
C GLN A 97 18.14 0.34 5.77
N ILE A 98 17.62 -0.19 6.88
CA ILE A 98 16.36 0.27 7.49
C ILE A 98 16.63 1.59 8.24
N MET A 99 15.62 2.46 8.36
CA MET A 99 15.74 3.79 8.98
C MET A 99 16.77 4.67 8.26
N GLY A 100 16.78 4.61 6.93
CA GLY A 100 17.67 5.38 6.09
C GLY A 100 17.23 6.84 5.90
N LYS A 101 17.86 7.52 4.95
CA LYS A 101 17.48 8.89 4.57
C LYS A 101 16.03 8.95 4.06
N THR A 102 15.61 7.98 3.26
CA THR A 102 14.24 7.85 2.74
C THR A 102 13.23 7.85 3.88
N THR A 103 13.49 7.13 4.97
CA THR A 103 12.61 7.11 6.14
C THR A 103 12.40 8.52 6.72
N MET A 104 13.46 9.31 6.82
CA MET A 104 13.39 10.68 7.35
C MET A 104 12.68 11.63 6.38
N ASP A 105 12.97 11.50 5.09
CA ASP A 105 12.33 12.32 4.05
C ASP A 105 10.81 12.04 4.00
N VAL A 106 10.40 10.77 4.10
CA VAL A 106 8.99 10.34 4.14
C VAL A 106 8.29 10.83 5.41
N ALA A 107 8.93 10.73 6.58
CA ALA A 107 8.38 11.26 7.83
C ALA A 107 8.12 12.77 7.76
N ALA A 108 9.05 13.54 7.19
CA ALA A 108 8.88 14.99 7.01
C ALA A 108 7.73 15.33 6.03
N ILE A 109 7.48 14.48 5.03
CA ILE A 109 6.33 14.62 4.12
C ILE A 109 5.01 14.38 4.86
N TYR A 110 4.97 13.42 5.79
CA TYR A 110 3.79 13.19 6.62
C TYR A 110 3.51 14.41 7.49
N GLU A 111 4.54 14.96 8.14
CA GLU A 111 4.41 16.17 8.96
C GLU A 111 3.92 17.37 8.13
N ALA A 112 4.44 17.54 6.90
CA ALA A 112 3.98 18.58 5.99
C ALA A 112 2.50 18.41 5.57
N ALA A 113 2.00 17.18 5.56
CA ALA A 113 0.58 16.87 5.39
C ALA A 113 -0.23 17.03 6.68
N GLY A 114 0.38 17.37 7.82
CA GLY A 114 -0.27 17.41 9.13
C GLY A 114 -0.55 16.03 9.72
N LEU A 115 0.20 15.01 9.30
CA LEU A 115 0.11 13.63 9.76
C LEU A 115 1.40 13.21 10.46
N GLN A 116 1.31 12.21 11.32
CA GLN A 116 2.46 11.59 11.98
C GLN A 116 2.17 10.10 12.14
N VAL A 117 3.22 9.28 12.13
CA VAL A 117 3.10 7.87 12.49
C VAL A 117 2.92 7.77 14.00
N GLU A 118 1.99 6.94 14.46
CA GLU A 118 1.79 6.71 15.90
C GLU A 118 3.04 6.08 16.51
N GLU A 119 3.47 6.57 17.67
CA GLU A 119 4.69 6.09 18.34
C GLU A 119 4.57 4.61 18.71
N GLU A 120 3.35 4.15 19.01
CA GLU A 120 3.01 2.78 19.37
C GLU A 120 3.12 1.79 18.20
N MET A 121 3.14 2.24 16.94
CA MET A 121 3.28 1.34 15.79
C MET A 121 4.68 0.71 15.71
N HIS A 122 5.70 1.33 16.29
CA HIS A 122 7.09 0.85 16.30
C HIS A 122 7.69 0.51 14.91
N GLU A 123 7.05 0.93 13.82
CA GLU A 123 7.52 0.74 12.45
C GLU A 123 8.10 2.05 11.88
N PRO A 124 9.19 1.99 11.10
CA PRO A 124 9.69 3.08 10.28
C PRO A 124 8.60 3.70 9.38
N ALA A 125 8.66 5.02 9.20
CA ALA A 125 7.70 5.76 8.37
C ALA A 125 7.64 5.30 6.90
N ASP A 126 8.71 4.70 6.39
CA ASP A 126 8.80 4.14 5.03
C ASP A 126 8.37 2.66 4.96
N HIS A 127 7.65 2.14 5.95
CA HIS A 127 7.02 0.82 5.85
C HIS A 127 5.93 0.83 4.76
N ILE A 128 5.87 -0.20 3.91
CA ILE A 128 4.94 -0.24 2.76
C ILE A 128 3.47 -0.05 3.16
N ALA A 129 3.03 -0.64 4.26
CA ALA A 129 1.66 -0.48 4.75
C ALA A 129 1.38 0.98 5.15
N ILE A 130 2.35 1.66 5.78
CA ILE A 130 2.23 3.06 6.21
C ILE A 130 2.21 3.99 4.99
N GLU A 131 3.06 3.76 3.99
CA GLU A 131 3.04 4.55 2.75
C GLU A 131 1.72 4.37 1.97
N LEU A 132 1.17 3.16 1.95
CA LEU A 132 -0.15 2.87 1.37
C LEU A 132 -1.28 3.58 2.13
N GLU A 133 -1.26 3.56 3.46
CA GLU A 133 -2.23 4.29 4.29
C GLU A 133 -2.12 5.81 4.09
N PHE A 134 -0.91 6.34 3.98
CA PHE A 134 -0.71 7.75 3.67
C PHE A 134 -1.35 8.14 2.32
N MET A 135 -1.22 7.29 1.29
CA MET A 135 -1.88 7.50 0.00
C MET A 135 -3.41 7.49 0.11
N TYR A 136 -3.97 6.60 0.94
CA TYR A 136 -5.40 6.58 1.26
C TYR A 136 -5.85 7.86 1.97
N LEU A 137 -5.11 8.30 3.00
CA LEU A 137 -5.42 9.49 3.78
C LEU A 137 -5.38 10.76 2.92
N LEU A 138 -4.35 10.92 2.08
CA LEU A 138 -4.26 12.03 1.12
C LEU A 138 -5.44 12.02 0.14
N GLY A 139 -5.78 10.87 -0.45
CA GLY A 139 -6.91 10.77 -1.37
C GLY A 139 -8.25 11.13 -0.72
N THR A 140 -8.45 10.68 0.52
CA THR A 140 -9.66 10.99 1.30
C THR A 140 -9.74 12.48 1.65
N ARG A 141 -8.62 13.09 2.04
CA ARG A 141 -8.57 14.52 2.37
C ARG A 141 -8.79 15.40 1.14
N ILE A 142 -8.13 15.09 0.01
CA ILE A 142 -8.35 15.79 -1.26
C ILE A 142 -9.83 15.77 -1.64
N LYS A 143 -10.47 14.60 -1.57
CA LYS A 143 -11.91 14.47 -1.84
C LYS A 143 -12.74 15.36 -0.91
N SER A 144 -12.42 15.38 0.38
CA SER A 144 -13.15 16.22 1.35
C SER A 144 -12.99 17.72 1.07
N GLU A 145 -11.79 18.18 0.71
CA GLU A 145 -11.56 19.59 0.35
C GLU A 145 -12.30 19.98 -0.93
N ASP A 146 -12.33 19.08 -1.94
CA ASP A 146 -13.10 19.26 -3.17
C ASP A 146 -14.61 19.38 -2.89
N GLU A 147 -15.16 18.51 -2.04
CA GLU A 147 -16.57 18.55 -1.62
C GLU A 147 -16.92 19.84 -0.86
N ASN A 148 -15.97 20.36 -0.06
CA ASN A 148 -16.08 21.63 0.66
C ASN A 148 -15.81 22.87 -0.22
N ARG A 149 -15.52 22.69 -1.51
CA ARG A 149 -15.15 23.76 -2.47
C ARG A 149 -13.89 24.52 -2.07
N ASN A 150 -13.01 23.89 -1.31
CA ASN A 150 -11.73 24.43 -0.91
C ASN A 150 -10.63 24.03 -1.92
N LYS A 151 -10.71 24.63 -3.10
CA LYS A 151 -9.89 24.22 -4.24
C LYS A 151 -8.38 24.41 -4.01
N GLU A 152 -7.98 25.45 -3.29
CA GLU A 152 -6.57 25.75 -3.02
C GLU A 152 -5.91 24.64 -2.20
N ASP A 153 -6.58 24.17 -1.14
CA ASP A 153 -6.07 23.06 -0.32
C ASP A 153 -6.12 21.72 -1.07
N ALA A 154 -7.18 21.49 -1.86
CA ALA A 154 -7.30 20.29 -2.70
C ALA A 154 -6.17 20.21 -3.75
N ASP A 155 -5.84 21.33 -4.40
CA ASP A 155 -4.76 21.44 -5.37
C ASP A 155 -3.39 21.23 -4.67
N THR A 156 -3.17 21.85 -3.52
CA THR A 156 -1.93 21.70 -2.72
C THR A 156 -1.70 20.25 -2.28
N LEU A 157 -2.73 19.59 -1.76
CA LEU A 157 -2.65 18.17 -1.37
C LEU A 157 -2.46 17.25 -2.58
N SER A 158 -3.06 17.58 -3.73
CA SER A 158 -2.87 16.84 -4.97
C SER A 158 -1.44 16.93 -5.50
N GLU A 159 -0.80 18.09 -5.37
CA GLU A 159 0.62 18.28 -5.70
C GLU A 159 1.52 17.49 -4.76
N LEU A 160 1.26 17.56 -3.44
CA LEU A 160 2.00 16.77 -2.44
C LEU A 160 1.89 15.27 -2.72
N LYS A 161 0.67 14.78 -2.98
CA LYS A 161 0.42 13.37 -3.35
C LYS A 161 1.20 12.97 -4.58
N ARG A 162 1.16 13.76 -5.66
CA ARG A 162 1.89 13.47 -6.91
C ARG A 162 3.40 13.43 -6.71
N MET A 163 3.94 14.36 -5.91
CA MET A 163 5.36 14.40 -5.59
C MET A 163 5.79 13.15 -4.82
N PHE A 164 5.07 12.82 -3.74
CA PHE A 164 5.34 11.63 -2.93
C PHE A 164 5.21 10.35 -3.76
N GLU A 165 4.12 10.23 -4.53
CA GLU A 165 3.82 9.08 -5.37
C GLU A 165 4.92 8.80 -6.39
N SER A 166 5.39 9.84 -7.10
CA SER A 166 6.40 9.69 -8.16
C SER A 166 7.82 9.54 -7.64
N SER A 167 8.16 10.18 -6.51
CA SER A 167 9.54 10.25 -6.03
C SER A 167 9.89 9.14 -5.04
N TYR A 168 8.91 8.64 -4.28
CA TYR A 168 9.13 7.68 -3.19
C TYR A 168 8.30 6.41 -3.41
N PHE A 169 6.97 6.54 -3.39
CA PHE A 169 6.08 5.38 -3.30
C PHE A 169 6.13 4.47 -4.53
N ILE A 170 5.95 4.97 -5.76
CA ILE A 170 5.97 4.11 -6.96
C ILE A 170 7.32 3.39 -7.14
N PRO A 171 8.48 4.07 -7.09
CA PRO A 171 9.77 3.39 -7.20
C PRO A 171 10.00 2.30 -6.15
N PHE A 172 9.50 2.50 -4.93
CA PHE A 172 9.55 1.51 -3.85
C PHE A 172 8.56 0.37 -4.11
N ALA A 173 7.28 0.68 -4.27
CA ALA A 173 6.20 -0.29 -4.44
C ALA A 173 6.46 -1.24 -5.62
N LEU A 174 7.06 -0.75 -6.71
CA LEU A 174 7.43 -1.60 -7.86
C LEU A 174 8.49 -2.64 -7.51
N LYS A 175 9.55 -2.23 -6.81
CA LYS A 175 10.64 -3.16 -6.43
C LYS A 175 10.19 -4.13 -5.33
N PHE A 176 9.41 -3.62 -4.37
CA PHE A 176 8.85 -4.42 -3.29
C PHE A 176 7.86 -5.46 -3.83
N SER A 177 6.96 -5.08 -4.73
CA SER A 177 6.00 -6.01 -5.33
C SER A 177 6.68 -7.12 -6.15
N ASP A 178 7.75 -6.80 -6.89
CA ASP A 178 8.57 -7.81 -7.56
C ASP A 178 9.22 -8.78 -6.56
N ALA A 179 9.82 -8.27 -5.49
CA ALA A 179 10.41 -9.11 -4.45
C ALA A 179 9.37 -10.06 -3.82
N VAL A 180 8.18 -9.55 -3.49
CA VAL A 180 7.08 -10.37 -2.95
C VAL A 180 6.63 -11.45 -3.94
N ALA A 181 6.44 -11.09 -5.21
CA ALA A 181 6.03 -12.03 -6.25
C ALA A 181 7.06 -13.15 -6.48
N GLU A 182 8.35 -12.83 -6.36
CA GLU A 182 9.45 -13.77 -6.57
C GLU A 182 9.71 -14.69 -5.36
N ASN A 183 9.58 -14.17 -4.14
CA ASN A 183 10.04 -14.86 -2.93
C ASN A 183 8.94 -15.50 -2.09
N ALA A 184 7.67 -15.15 -2.30
CA ALA A 184 6.56 -15.75 -1.57
C ALA A 184 6.47 -17.27 -1.80
N GLU A 185 6.07 -18.03 -0.78
CA GLU A 185 5.80 -19.46 -0.91
C GLU A 185 4.33 -19.71 -1.29
N THR A 186 3.41 -18.93 -0.74
CA THR A 186 1.97 -19.03 -1.02
C THR A 186 1.63 -18.36 -2.35
N LEU A 187 0.64 -18.92 -3.05
CA LEU A 187 0.09 -18.26 -4.23
C LEU A 187 -0.54 -16.91 -3.86
N PHE A 188 -1.10 -16.80 -2.64
CA PHE A 188 -1.70 -15.55 -2.18
C PHE A 188 -0.70 -14.39 -2.23
N TYR A 189 0.42 -14.46 -1.51
CA TYR A 189 1.37 -13.34 -1.50
C TYR A 189 1.99 -13.10 -2.88
N LYS A 190 2.22 -14.15 -3.69
CA LYS A 190 2.64 -13.97 -5.09
C LYS A 190 1.65 -13.10 -5.87
N LYS A 191 0.37 -13.42 -5.78
CA LYS A 191 -0.69 -12.68 -6.48
C LYS A 191 -0.94 -11.31 -5.87
N THR A 192 -0.75 -11.12 -4.57
CA THR A 192 -0.77 -9.80 -3.93
C THR A 192 0.34 -8.91 -4.49
N GLY A 193 1.57 -9.41 -4.62
CA GLY A 193 2.69 -8.69 -5.24
C GLY A 193 2.39 -8.30 -6.70
N GLU A 194 1.98 -9.26 -7.53
CA GLU A 194 1.60 -9.01 -8.93
C GLU A 194 0.47 -7.98 -9.06
N ALA A 195 -0.57 -8.09 -8.22
CA ALA A 195 -1.70 -7.17 -8.20
C ALA A 195 -1.29 -5.76 -7.78
N LEU A 196 -0.45 -5.61 -6.74
CA LEU A 196 0.07 -4.32 -6.30
C LEU A 196 0.87 -3.66 -7.41
N LYS A 197 1.78 -4.40 -8.06
CA LYS A 197 2.58 -3.90 -9.20
C LYS A 197 1.68 -3.39 -10.32
N LYS A 198 0.65 -4.16 -10.66
CA LYS A 198 -0.29 -3.79 -11.71
C LYS A 198 -1.11 -2.57 -11.35
N PHE A 199 -1.53 -2.45 -10.10
CA PHE A 199 -2.29 -1.32 -9.58
C PHE A 199 -1.49 -0.02 -9.60
N VAL A 200 -0.23 -0.02 -9.15
CA VAL A 200 0.59 1.21 -9.12
C VAL A 200 1.08 1.64 -10.51
N THR A 201 0.93 0.79 -11.54
CA THR A 201 1.26 1.09 -12.95
C THR A 201 0.05 1.41 -13.82
N ALA A 202 -1.17 1.34 -13.27
CA ALA A 202 -2.43 1.67 -13.93
C ALA A 202 -2.83 3.14 -13.68
#